data_AF-A0A7V1NA45-F1
#
_entry.id   AF-A0A7V1NA45-F1
#
_cell.length_a   1.000
_cell.length_b   1.000
_cell.length_c   1.000
_cell.angle_alpha   90.00
_cell.angle_beta   90.00
_cell.angle_gamma   90.00
#
_symmetry.space_group_name_H-M   'P 1'
#
loop_
_entity.id
_entity.type
_entity.pdbx_description
1 polymer ?
#
loop_
_entity_poly.entity_id
_entity_poly.type
_entity_poly.pdbx_seq_one_letter_code
_entity_poly.pdbx_strand_id
1 'polypeptide(L)'
;MSGSPWKGRSTAGILAVAFLAVALWMSWGYSDRLERDNAFCNACHLSDGTPLHLEIRERFDRVVPSNLAGVHGRGWVEDRPDPAFRCVDCHAGSGMVERTRVKLLAARDAIRYLAGRFEEPRRMDFDLSPATCLHCHGAFRHSAAPGWTFVAYHGRPEHAPDRGPACVRCHAVHETDGDPFAYFMNRPRVDRQCRICHVPGGEMEIPSLLSEAQR
;
A
#
# COMPACT_ATOMS: atom_id res chain seq x y z
N MET A 1 1.90 -25.40 58.74
CA MET A 1 1.38 -25.64 57.38
C MET A 1 1.45 -24.33 56.61
N SER A 2 2.51 -24.14 55.83
CA SER A 2 2.74 -22.93 55.03
C SER A 2 2.09 -23.13 53.65
N GLY A 3 0.88 -22.58 53.47
CA GLY A 3 0.22 -22.54 52.16
C GLY A 3 0.95 -21.56 51.25
N SER A 4 1.55 -22.04 50.16
CA SER A 4 2.29 -21.21 49.21
C SER A 4 1.33 -20.26 48.47
N PRO A 5 1.44 -18.93 48.65
CA PRO A 5 0.56 -17.95 47.99
C PRO A 5 0.83 -17.78 46.48
N TRP A 6 1.76 -18.55 45.91
CA TRP A 6 2.19 -18.40 44.52
C TRP A 6 1.31 -19.15 43.49
N LYS A 7 0.49 -20.12 43.89
CA LYS A 7 -0.28 -20.93 42.93
C LYS A 7 -1.49 -20.21 42.30
N GLY A 8 -2.03 -19.19 42.94
CA GLY A 8 -3.24 -18.48 42.46
C GLY A 8 -2.99 -17.33 41.48
N ARG A 9 -1.80 -16.70 41.51
CA ARG A 9 -1.50 -15.54 40.64
C ARG A 9 -1.17 -15.95 39.20
N SER A 10 -0.64 -17.16 39.00
CA SER A 10 -0.24 -17.65 37.68
C SER A 10 -1.41 -18.00 36.77
N THR A 11 -2.51 -18.55 37.32
CA THR A 11 -3.68 -18.93 36.50
C THR A 11 -4.44 -17.72 35.97
N ALA A 12 -4.67 -16.70 36.81
CA ALA A 12 -5.32 -15.47 36.40
C ALA A 12 -4.51 -14.71 35.32
N GLY A 13 -3.18 -14.65 35.47
CA GLY A 13 -2.31 -14.04 34.46
C GLY A 13 -2.36 -14.76 33.12
N ILE A 14 -2.33 -16.10 33.11
CA ILE A 14 -2.42 -16.90 31.89
C ILE A 14 -3.76 -16.68 31.19
N LEU A 15 -4.87 -16.69 31.93
CA LEU A 15 -6.20 -16.47 31.36
C LEU A 15 -6.34 -15.06 30.75
N ALA A 16 -5.78 -14.04 31.40
CA ALA A 16 -5.79 -12.67 30.87
C ALA A 16 -5.00 -12.56 29.56
N VAL A 17 -3.79 -13.15 29.50
CA VAL A 17 -2.96 -13.17 28.28
C VAL A 17 -3.66 -13.93 27.16
N ALA A 18 -4.24 -15.09 27.45
CA ALA A 18 -4.97 -15.89 26.47
C ALA A 18 -6.19 -15.13 25.92
N PHE A 19 -6.96 -14.47 26.80
CA PHE A 19 -8.10 -13.65 26.39
C PHE A 19 -7.67 -12.49 25.48
N LEU A 20 -6.60 -11.78 25.83
CA LEU A 20 -6.06 -10.69 25.02
C LEU A 20 -5.59 -11.19 23.64
N ALA A 21 -4.91 -12.34 23.59
CA ALA A 21 -4.46 -12.92 22.32
C ALA A 21 -5.64 -13.27 21.41
N VAL A 22 -6.71 -13.87 21.95
CA VAL A 22 -7.94 -14.17 21.19
C VAL A 22 -8.62 -12.88 20.73
N ALA A 23 -8.74 -11.87 21.60
CA ALA A 23 -9.36 -10.60 21.25
C ALA A 23 -8.60 -9.88 20.12
N LEU A 24 -7.27 -9.89 20.17
CA LEU A 24 -6.42 -9.32 19.11
C LEU A 24 -6.57 -10.09 17.79
N TRP A 25 -6.59 -11.41 17.84
CA TRP A 25 -6.76 -12.25 16.65
C TRP A 25 -8.14 -12.04 15.99
N MET A 26 -9.21 -12.00 16.79
CA MET A 26 -10.55 -11.70 16.31
C MET A 26 -10.66 -10.30 15.71
N SER A 27 -10.05 -9.30 16.37
CA SER A 27 -10.04 -7.92 15.87
C SER A 27 -9.27 -7.79 14.55
N TRP A 28 -8.17 -8.53 14.41
CA TRP A 28 -7.41 -8.62 13.17
C TRP A 28 -8.28 -9.20 12.04
N GLY A 29 -8.89 -10.37 12.25
CA GLY A 29 -9.75 -11.00 11.25
C GLY A 29 -10.99 -10.17 10.89
N TYR A 30 -11.59 -9.49 11.88
CA TYR A 30 -12.73 -8.60 11.66
C TYR A 30 -12.35 -7.37 10.83
N SER A 31 -11.24 -6.70 11.17
CA SER A 31 -10.76 -5.56 10.37
C SER A 31 -10.35 -5.98 8.96
N ASP A 32 -9.74 -7.16 8.78
CA ASP A 32 -9.46 -7.74 7.46
C ASP A 32 -10.72 -7.97 6.63
N ARG A 33 -11.85 -8.31 7.26
CA ARG A 33 -13.13 -8.45 6.58
C ARG A 33 -13.69 -7.09 6.17
N LEU A 34 -13.72 -6.12 7.08
CA LEU A 34 -14.23 -4.78 6.81
C LEU A 34 -13.47 -4.09 5.68
N GLU A 35 -12.15 -4.21 5.70
CA GLU A 35 -11.26 -3.63 4.69
C GLU A 35 -11.47 -4.15 3.26
N ARG A 36 -12.12 -5.31 3.08
CA ARG A 36 -12.44 -5.81 1.74
C ARG A 36 -13.60 -5.06 1.10
N ASP A 37 -14.36 -4.32 1.89
CA ASP A 37 -15.42 -3.46 1.39
C ASP A 37 -14.87 -2.05 1.14
N ASN A 38 -14.84 -1.62 -0.13
CA ASN A 38 -14.37 -0.28 -0.47
C ASN A 38 -15.23 0.83 0.19
N ALA A 39 -16.48 0.55 0.55
CA ALA A 39 -17.31 1.49 1.29
C ALA A 39 -16.76 1.75 2.70
N PHE A 40 -16.14 0.75 3.34
CA PHE A 40 -15.54 0.90 4.66
C PHE A 40 -14.42 1.96 4.66
N CYS A 41 -13.63 2.04 3.58
CA CYS A 41 -12.56 3.03 3.45
C CYS A 41 -13.06 4.49 3.45
N ASN A 42 -14.34 4.72 3.18
CA ASN A 42 -14.96 6.05 3.15
C ASN A 42 -16.04 6.22 4.24
N ALA A 43 -16.10 5.29 5.21
CA ALA A 43 -17.14 5.29 6.24
C ALA A 43 -16.90 6.31 7.36
N CYS A 44 -15.66 6.78 7.53
CA CYS A 44 -15.30 7.85 8.46
C CYS A 44 -15.62 9.23 7.86
N HIS A 45 -15.90 10.22 8.71
CA HIS A 45 -16.32 11.56 8.30
C HIS A 45 -15.63 12.64 9.14
N LEU A 46 -15.35 13.81 8.55
CA LEU A 46 -14.89 14.98 9.28
C LEU A 46 -16.04 15.61 10.09
N SER A 47 -15.71 16.60 10.92
CA SER A 47 -16.68 17.24 11.83
C SER A 47 -17.83 17.98 11.11
N ASP A 48 -17.64 18.32 9.84
CA ASP A 48 -18.66 18.90 8.97
C ASP A 48 -19.56 17.87 8.27
N GLY A 49 -19.34 16.57 8.53
CA GLY A 49 -20.08 15.47 7.91
C GLY A 49 -19.49 14.98 6.59
N THR A 50 -18.41 15.58 6.08
CA THR A 50 -17.78 15.18 4.81
C THR A 50 -17.12 13.80 4.95
N PRO A 51 -17.49 12.80 4.12
CA PRO A 51 -16.81 11.51 4.11
C PRO A 51 -15.34 11.65 3.73
N LEU A 52 -14.46 10.93 4.43
CA LEU A 52 -13.05 10.87 4.06
C LEU A 52 -12.87 10.22 2.69
N HIS A 53 -11.86 10.65 1.94
CA HIS A 53 -11.45 10.07 0.65
C HIS A 53 -12.51 10.12 -0.46
N LEU A 54 -13.58 10.93 -0.32
CA LEU A 54 -14.70 10.98 -1.26
C LEU A 54 -14.24 11.21 -2.71
N GLU A 55 -13.38 12.21 -2.96
CA GLU A 55 -12.88 12.50 -4.31
C GLU A 55 -12.03 11.37 -4.91
N ILE A 56 -11.30 10.64 -4.07
CA ILE A 56 -10.52 9.47 -4.49
C ILE A 56 -11.47 8.34 -4.85
N ARG A 57 -12.48 8.09 -4.02
CA ARG A 57 -13.49 7.04 -4.23
C ARG A 57 -14.29 7.27 -5.50
N GLU A 58 -14.77 8.49 -5.72
CA GLU A 58 -15.52 8.83 -6.92
C GLU A 58 -14.70 8.57 -8.18
N ARG A 59 -13.42 8.97 -8.20
CA ARG A 59 -12.55 8.73 -9.36
C ARG A 59 -12.21 7.25 -9.56
N PHE A 60 -12.08 6.50 -8.47
CA PHE A 60 -11.87 5.04 -8.51
C PHE A 60 -13.09 4.31 -9.10
N ASP A 61 -14.31 4.74 -8.77
CA ASP A 61 -15.57 4.11 -9.23
C ASP A 61 -16.04 4.61 -10.60
N ARG A 62 -15.41 5.63 -11.19
CA ARG A 62 -15.85 6.20 -12.47
C ARG A 62 -15.79 5.16 -13.60
N VAL A 63 -16.87 5.13 -14.38
CA VAL A 63 -16.97 4.30 -15.59
C VAL A 63 -15.85 4.60 -16.58
N VAL A 64 -15.54 5.89 -16.80
CA VAL A 64 -14.40 6.32 -17.63
C VAL A 64 -13.27 6.72 -16.69
N PRO A 65 -12.17 5.93 -16.61
CA PRO A 65 -11.06 6.24 -15.71
C PRO A 65 -10.42 7.57 -16.04
N SER A 66 -10.28 8.44 -15.03
CA SER A 66 -9.56 9.71 -15.14
C SER A 66 -8.14 9.64 -14.56
N ASN A 67 -7.76 8.50 -13.99
CA ASN A 67 -6.45 8.22 -13.41
C ASN A 67 -6.19 6.70 -13.36
N LEU A 68 -4.99 6.31 -12.96
CA LEU A 68 -4.59 4.89 -12.88
C LEU A 68 -5.36 4.12 -11.80
N ALA A 69 -5.77 4.77 -10.70
CA ALA A 69 -6.66 4.18 -9.70
C ALA A 69 -8.00 3.75 -10.30
N GLY A 70 -8.61 4.58 -11.14
CA GLY A 70 -9.86 4.24 -11.84
C GLY A 70 -9.70 3.08 -12.83
N VAL A 71 -8.51 2.92 -13.43
CA VAL A 71 -8.22 1.72 -14.24
C VAL A 71 -8.22 0.48 -13.35
N HIS A 72 -7.54 0.54 -12.21
CA HIS A 72 -7.50 -0.57 -11.25
C HIS A 72 -8.88 -0.86 -10.66
N GLY A 73 -9.71 0.15 -10.35
CA GLY A 73 -11.07 -0.06 -9.85
C GLY A 73 -11.98 -0.82 -10.79
N ARG A 74 -11.60 -0.94 -12.06
CA ARG A 74 -12.27 -1.76 -13.08
C ARG A 74 -11.54 -3.08 -13.38
N GLY A 75 -10.41 -3.31 -12.72
CA GLY A 75 -9.59 -4.50 -12.85
C GLY A 75 -10.21 -5.70 -12.14
N TRP A 76 -9.66 -6.87 -12.46
CA TRP A 76 -10.08 -8.15 -11.92
C TRP A 76 -8.85 -8.87 -11.35
N VAL A 77 -9.01 -9.48 -10.18
CA VAL A 77 -7.97 -10.28 -9.52
C VAL A 77 -8.39 -11.75 -9.58
N GLU A 78 -7.72 -12.52 -10.43
CA GLU A 78 -8.11 -13.91 -10.76
C GLU A 78 -7.98 -14.88 -9.59
N ASP A 79 -7.07 -14.61 -8.64
CA ASP A 79 -6.70 -15.53 -7.56
C ASP A 79 -7.66 -15.54 -6.35
N ARG A 80 -8.89 -15.03 -6.49
CA ARG A 80 -9.86 -14.99 -5.38
C ARG A 80 -11.34 -15.14 -5.79
N PRO A 81 -12.23 -15.59 -4.87
CA PRO A 81 -13.64 -15.83 -5.19
C PRO A 81 -14.44 -14.60 -5.62
N ASP A 82 -14.13 -13.43 -5.05
CA ASP A 82 -14.69 -12.15 -5.50
C ASP A 82 -13.58 -11.37 -6.21
N PRO A 83 -13.55 -11.38 -7.55
CA PRO A 83 -12.44 -10.87 -8.33
C PRO A 83 -12.46 -9.34 -8.49
N ALA A 84 -13.49 -8.62 -8.06
CA ALA A 84 -13.56 -7.16 -8.20
C ALA A 84 -12.42 -6.47 -7.43
N PHE A 85 -11.65 -5.58 -8.06
CA PHE A 85 -10.52 -4.90 -7.42
C PHE A 85 -10.95 -3.99 -6.24
N ARG A 86 -10.11 -3.93 -5.20
CA ARG A 86 -10.40 -3.25 -3.93
C ARG A 86 -9.29 -2.28 -3.56
N CYS A 87 -9.60 -1.26 -2.75
CA CYS A 87 -8.62 -0.33 -2.21
C CYS A 87 -7.45 -1.07 -1.52
N VAL A 88 -7.78 -2.09 -0.73
CA VAL A 88 -6.77 -2.87 -0.01
C VAL A 88 -5.88 -3.75 -0.87
N ASP A 89 -6.20 -3.97 -2.14
CA ASP A 89 -5.32 -4.72 -3.03
C ASP A 89 -4.01 -3.97 -3.29
N CYS A 90 -4.04 -2.63 -3.16
CA CYS A 90 -2.83 -1.80 -3.11
C CYS A 90 -2.47 -1.41 -1.67
N HIS A 91 -3.43 -0.98 -0.86
CA HIS A 91 -3.15 -0.33 0.42
C HIS A 91 -2.88 -1.28 1.60
N ALA A 92 -3.12 -2.58 1.47
CA ALA A 92 -2.89 -3.53 2.58
C ALA A 92 -1.41 -3.81 2.89
N GLY A 93 -0.50 -3.45 1.98
CA GLY A 93 0.90 -3.87 2.02
C GLY A 93 1.09 -5.31 1.52
N SER A 94 2.32 -5.64 1.13
CA SER A 94 2.72 -6.97 0.65
C SER A 94 3.44 -7.75 1.76
N GLY A 95 2.79 -8.81 2.26
CA GLY A 95 3.34 -9.68 3.30
C GLY A 95 3.09 -9.19 4.73
N MET A 96 3.51 -9.98 5.73
CA MET A 96 3.12 -9.77 7.13
C MET A 96 3.71 -8.50 7.75
N VAL A 97 4.93 -8.11 7.38
CA VAL A 97 5.59 -6.91 7.93
C VAL A 97 4.87 -5.64 7.48
N GLU A 98 4.65 -5.47 6.17
CA GLU A 98 3.95 -4.31 5.63
C GLU A 98 2.49 -4.28 6.10
N ARG A 99 1.82 -5.45 6.14
CA ARG A 99 0.46 -5.56 6.66
C ARG A 99 0.36 -5.10 8.12
N THR A 100 1.29 -5.51 8.97
CA THR A 100 1.36 -5.07 10.36
C THR A 100 1.57 -3.56 10.45
N ARG A 101 2.45 -3.00 9.61
CA ARG A 101 2.69 -1.55 9.55
C ARG A 101 1.41 -0.78 9.17
N VAL A 102 0.68 -1.23 8.16
CA VAL A 102 -0.61 -0.65 7.75
C VAL A 102 -1.63 -0.70 8.88
N LYS A 103 -1.75 -1.84 9.58
CA LYS A 103 -2.68 -2.00 10.71
C LYS A 103 -2.34 -1.08 11.89
N LEU A 104 -1.06 -0.92 12.21
CA LEU A 104 -0.63 0.01 13.26
C LEU A 104 -0.90 1.46 12.88
N LEU A 105 -0.71 1.81 11.60
CA LEU A 105 -1.08 3.13 11.08
C LEU A 105 -2.59 3.37 11.21
N ALA A 106 -3.41 2.43 10.76
CA ALA A 106 -4.87 2.51 10.86
C ALA A 106 -5.34 2.62 12.33
N ALA A 107 -4.73 1.88 13.26
CA ALA A 107 -5.03 1.97 14.69
C ALA A 107 -4.69 3.36 15.26
N ARG A 108 -3.51 3.91 14.91
CA ARG A 108 -3.09 5.26 15.31
C ARG A 108 -4.07 6.32 14.79
N ASP A 109 -4.47 6.19 13.54
CA ASP A 109 -5.36 7.15 12.88
C ASP A 109 -6.79 7.06 13.42
N ALA A 110 -7.28 5.85 13.75
CA ALA A 110 -8.54 5.65 14.47
C ALA A 110 -8.53 6.31 15.86
N ILE A 111 -7.42 6.22 16.62
CA ILE A 111 -7.28 6.91 17.90
C ILE A 111 -7.32 8.43 17.72
N ARG A 112 -6.61 8.97 16.71
CA ARG A 112 -6.64 10.41 16.40
C ARG A 112 -8.03 10.87 15.99
N TYR A 113 -8.74 10.05 15.23
CA TYR A 113 -10.11 10.31 14.79
C TYR A 113 -11.05 10.40 15.99
N LEU A 114 -11.01 9.42 16.90
CA LEU A 114 -11.81 9.43 18.13
C LEU A 114 -11.46 10.60 19.05
N ALA A 115 -10.21 11.08 19.01
CA ALA A 115 -9.78 12.26 19.76
C ALA A 115 -10.15 13.61 19.10
N GLY A 116 -10.80 13.61 17.93
CA GLY A 116 -11.12 14.82 17.17
C GLY A 116 -9.90 15.55 16.61
N ARG A 117 -8.79 14.83 16.41
CA ARG A 117 -7.49 15.35 15.93
C ARG A 117 -7.05 14.72 14.61
N PHE A 118 -7.98 14.08 13.91
CA PHE A 118 -7.67 13.47 12.63
C PHE A 118 -7.78 14.51 11.51
N GLU A 119 -6.74 14.53 10.67
CA GLU A 119 -6.71 15.27 9.42
C GLU A 119 -6.53 14.25 8.31
N GLU A 120 -7.29 14.40 7.22
CA GLU A 120 -7.16 13.50 6.08
C GLU A 120 -5.75 13.60 5.48
N PRO A 121 -5.00 12.49 5.37
CA PRO A 121 -3.65 12.53 4.84
C PRO A 121 -3.67 12.81 3.34
N ARG A 122 -2.87 13.79 2.89
CA ARG A 122 -2.72 14.12 1.46
C ARG A 122 -1.89 13.10 0.68
N ARG A 123 -1.18 12.22 1.39
CA ARG A 123 -0.32 11.15 0.85
C ARG A 123 -0.18 10.04 1.88
N MET A 124 0.20 8.84 1.43
CA MET A 124 0.55 7.76 2.35
C MET A 124 1.81 8.09 3.16
N ASP A 125 1.86 7.63 4.40
CA ASP A 125 3.03 7.76 5.29
C ASP A 125 4.24 6.91 4.81
N PHE A 126 3.99 5.96 3.92
CA PHE A 126 5.01 5.15 3.26
C PHE A 126 4.62 4.87 1.82
N ASP A 127 5.61 4.81 0.94
CA ASP A 127 5.43 4.46 -0.47
C ASP A 127 4.89 3.03 -0.60
N LEU A 128 4.09 2.74 -1.64
CA LEU A 128 3.79 1.36 -2.00
C LEU A 128 5.07 0.65 -2.41
N SER A 129 5.30 -0.54 -1.84
CA SER A 129 6.43 -1.36 -2.24
C SER A 129 6.21 -1.89 -3.66
N PRO A 130 7.28 -2.13 -4.43
CA PRO A 130 7.18 -2.83 -5.70
C PRO A 130 6.49 -4.21 -5.56
N ALA A 131 6.67 -4.88 -4.41
CA ALA A 131 6.07 -6.17 -4.13
C ALA A 131 4.52 -6.13 -4.20
N THR A 132 3.89 -5.04 -3.74
CA THR A 132 2.44 -4.83 -3.89
C THR A 132 2.02 -4.83 -5.35
N CYS A 133 2.70 -4.07 -6.20
CA CYS A 133 2.37 -4.01 -7.64
C CYS A 133 2.60 -5.36 -8.33
N LEU A 134 3.68 -6.04 -7.95
CA LEU A 134 4.09 -7.32 -8.53
C LEU A 134 3.18 -8.49 -8.16
N HIS A 135 2.29 -8.34 -7.16
CA HIS A 135 1.28 -9.35 -6.86
C HIS A 135 0.40 -9.63 -8.08
N CYS A 136 -0.01 -8.58 -8.79
CA CYS A 136 -0.80 -8.70 -10.03
C CYS A 136 0.06 -8.52 -11.29
N HIS A 137 1.18 -7.81 -11.20
CA HIS A 137 2.03 -7.50 -12.36
C HIS A 137 3.34 -8.29 -12.41
N GLY A 138 3.30 -9.58 -12.07
CA GLY A 138 4.47 -10.46 -12.04
C GLY A 138 5.27 -10.49 -13.36
N ALA A 139 4.63 -10.24 -14.50
CA ALA A 139 5.27 -10.16 -15.81
C ALA A 139 6.38 -9.09 -15.88
N PHE A 140 6.31 -8.02 -15.07
CA PHE A 140 7.36 -7.00 -15.02
C PHE A 140 8.67 -7.47 -14.37
N ARG A 141 8.70 -8.68 -13.76
CA ARG A 141 9.93 -9.30 -13.25
C ARG A 141 10.74 -9.98 -14.36
N HIS A 142 10.07 -10.44 -15.42
CA HIS A 142 10.64 -11.32 -16.44
C HIS A 142 10.46 -10.67 -17.80
N SER A 143 11.18 -9.58 -17.98
CA SER A 143 11.06 -8.70 -19.11
C SER A 143 11.68 -9.33 -20.36
N ALA A 144 10.92 -10.19 -21.02
CA ALA A 144 11.26 -10.72 -22.34
C ALA A 144 10.03 -11.16 -23.13
N ALA A 145 8.85 -10.57 -22.89
CA ALA A 145 7.72 -10.78 -23.80
C ALA A 145 8.03 -10.08 -25.14
N PRO A 146 8.20 -10.81 -26.25
CA PRO A 146 8.50 -10.20 -27.54
C PRO A 146 7.32 -9.33 -27.99
N GLY A 147 7.58 -8.10 -28.45
CA GLY A 147 6.59 -7.25 -29.10
C GLY A 147 6.05 -6.05 -28.30
N TRP A 148 6.41 -5.88 -27.02
CA TRP A 148 6.01 -4.72 -26.22
C TRP A 148 7.23 -3.87 -25.82
N THR A 149 7.44 -2.75 -26.50
CA THR A 149 8.55 -1.80 -26.24
C THR A 149 8.55 -1.25 -24.80
N PHE A 150 7.41 -1.25 -24.11
CA PHE A 150 7.27 -0.77 -22.73
C PHE A 150 7.75 -1.80 -21.68
N VAL A 151 7.68 -3.10 -21.97
CA VAL A 151 8.25 -4.17 -21.10
C VAL A 151 9.78 -4.09 -21.10
N ALA A 152 10.38 -3.57 -22.17
CA ALA A 152 11.82 -3.38 -22.26
C ALA A 152 12.37 -2.37 -21.24
N TYR A 153 11.55 -1.42 -20.74
CA TYR A 153 12.00 -0.49 -19.69
C TYR A 153 12.24 -1.23 -18.37
N HIS A 154 11.20 -1.91 -17.85
CA HIS A 154 11.31 -2.72 -16.63
C HIS A 154 12.25 -3.93 -16.79
N GLY A 155 12.64 -4.26 -18.02
CA GLY A 155 13.64 -5.29 -18.30
C GLY A 155 15.08 -4.91 -18.17
N ARG A 156 15.35 -3.62 -18.00
CA ARG A 156 16.69 -3.18 -17.68
C ARG A 156 16.95 -3.44 -16.19
N PRO A 157 18.09 -4.03 -15.81
CA PRO A 157 18.41 -4.31 -14.41
C PRO A 157 18.27 -3.10 -13.48
N GLU A 158 18.53 -1.89 -13.98
CA GLU A 158 18.46 -0.64 -13.23
C GLU A 158 17.02 -0.16 -12.97
N HIS A 159 16.05 -0.73 -13.70
CA HIS A 159 14.63 -0.40 -13.63
C HIS A 159 13.78 -1.63 -13.26
N ALA A 160 14.44 -2.74 -12.94
CA ALA A 160 13.79 -3.95 -12.48
C ALA A 160 13.08 -3.66 -11.15
N PRO A 161 11.88 -4.21 -10.91
CA PRO A 161 11.10 -3.91 -9.69
C PRO A 161 11.81 -4.19 -8.35
N ASP A 162 12.86 -5.02 -8.34
CA ASP A 162 13.66 -5.33 -7.16
C ASP A 162 14.82 -4.36 -6.90
N ARG A 163 15.21 -3.53 -7.88
CA ARG A 163 16.41 -2.67 -7.82
C ARG A 163 16.18 -1.23 -8.24
N GLY A 164 15.15 -0.99 -9.04
CA GLY A 164 14.78 0.31 -9.57
C GLY A 164 13.94 1.14 -8.61
N PRO A 165 13.49 2.33 -9.05
CA PRO A 165 12.57 3.16 -8.28
C PRO A 165 11.23 2.45 -8.07
N ALA A 166 10.56 2.74 -6.96
CA ALA A 166 9.21 2.24 -6.70
C ALA A 166 8.25 2.63 -7.84
N CYS A 167 7.38 1.70 -8.27
CA CYS A 167 6.50 1.87 -9.43
C CYS A 167 5.70 3.18 -9.37
N VAL A 168 5.20 3.53 -8.19
CA VAL A 168 4.39 4.73 -7.94
C VAL A 168 5.14 6.07 -8.11
N ARG A 169 6.48 6.06 -8.19
CA ARG A 169 7.27 7.27 -8.46
C ARG A 169 7.16 7.73 -9.91
N CYS A 170 6.94 6.78 -10.83
CA CYS A 170 6.70 7.07 -12.23
C CYS A 170 5.20 7.01 -12.57
N HIS A 171 4.49 6.04 -12.01
CA HIS A 171 3.06 5.79 -12.23
C HIS A 171 2.22 6.41 -11.12
N ALA A 172 1.92 7.70 -11.25
CA ALA A 172 1.10 8.39 -10.27
C ALA A 172 -0.35 7.83 -10.28
N VAL A 173 -0.77 7.27 -9.14
CA VAL A 173 -1.96 6.42 -9.10
C VAL A 173 -3.26 7.23 -9.06
N HIS A 174 -3.35 8.20 -8.15
CA HIS A 174 -4.58 8.97 -7.92
C HIS A 174 -4.62 10.32 -8.65
N GLU A 175 -3.61 10.66 -9.44
CA GLU A 175 -3.50 11.96 -10.08
C GLU A 175 -4.24 12.02 -11.41
N THR A 176 -4.83 13.18 -11.73
CA THR A 176 -5.59 13.40 -12.97
C THR A 176 -4.80 14.15 -14.04
N ASP A 177 -3.53 14.45 -13.79
CA ASP A 177 -2.62 15.13 -14.72
C ASP A 177 -1.84 14.16 -15.62
N GLY A 178 -2.19 12.87 -15.59
CA GLY A 178 -1.58 11.80 -16.37
C GLY A 178 -2.19 11.65 -17.76
N ASP A 179 -1.37 11.23 -18.73
CA ASP A 179 -1.83 10.92 -20.08
C ASP A 179 -2.40 9.49 -20.15
N PRO A 180 -3.70 9.29 -20.45
CA PRO A 180 -4.29 7.95 -20.52
C PRO A 180 -3.63 7.05 -21.59
N PHE A 181 -3.05 7.62 -22.65
CA PHE A 181 -2.34 6.87 -23.68
C PHE A 181 -0.91 6.51 -23.27
N ALA A 182 -0.38 7.15 -22.22
CA ALA A 182 0.89 6.82 -21.58
C ALA A 182 0.68 6.20 -20.19
N TYR A 183 -0.38 5.39 -20.02
CA TYR A 183 -0.69 4.70 -18.75
C TYR A 183 -0.80 5.64 -17.55
N PHE A 184 -1.42 6.80 -17.76
CA PHE A 184 -1.58 7.89 -16.78
C PHE A 184 -0.26 8.42 -16.20
N MET A 185 0.84 8.27 -16.93
CA MET A 185 2.09 8.94 -16.57
C MET A 185 2.01 10.44 -16.88
N ASN A 186 2.60 11.24 -16.01
CA ASN A 186 2.82 12.67 -16.25
C ASN A 186 4.27 12.89 -16.67
N ARG A 187 4.50 13.29 -17.93
CA ARG A 187 5.85 13.40 -18.49
C ARG A 187 6.78 14.32 -17.68
N PRO A 188 6.40 15.56 -17.30
CA PRO A 188 7.24 16.39 -16.43
C PRO A 188 7.64 15.72 -15.11
N ARG A 189 6.74 14.91 -14.51
CA ARG A 189 7.01 14.15 -13.29
C ARG A 189 8.01 13.01 -13.54
N VAL A 190 7.79 12.22 -14.60
CA VAL A 190 8.71 11.13 -15.00
C VAL A 190 10.09 11.70 -15.32
N ASP A 191 10.17 12.80 -16.08
CA ASP A 191 11.45 13.44 -16.43
C ASP A 191 12.21 13.91 -15.18
N ARG A 192 11.51 14.42 -14.17
CA ARG A 192 12.13 14.74 -12.86
C ARG A 192 12.67 13.48 -12.19
N GLN A 193 11.90 12.38 -12.19
CA GLN A 193 12.34 11.13 -11.59
C GLN A 193 13.56 10.55 -12.31
N CYS A 194 13.61 10.63 -13.64
CA CYS A 194 14.79 10.23 -14.41
C CYS A 194 16.03 11.02 -14.01
N ARG A 195 15.92 12.34 -13.83
CA ARG A 195 17.05 13.20 -13.45
C ARG A 195 17.58 12.95 -12.03
N ILE A 196 16.80 12.33 -11.15
CA ILE A 196 17.29 11.95 -9.80
C ILE A 196 18.38 10.90 -9.90
N CYS A 197 18.27 9.97 -10.86
CA CYS A 197 19.20 8.85 -11.01
C CYS A 197 20.15 9.02 -12.21
N HIS A 198 19.72 9.71 -13.26
CA HIS A 198 20.48 9.95 -14.49
C HIS A 198 20.92 11.41 -14.57
N VAL A 199 22.09 11.71 -14.01
CA VAL A 199 22.72 13.03 -14.13
C VAL A 199 23.32 13.17 -15.54
N PRO A 200 23.05 14.27 -16.27
CA PRO A 200 23.67 14.51 -17.57
C PRO A 200 25.20 14.57 -17.44
N GLY A 201 25.90 13.63 -18.08
CA GLY A 201 27.38 13.60 -18.15
C GLY A 201 28.10 12.96 -16.95
N GLY A 202 27.39 12.36 -15.99
CA GLY A 202 27.99 11.67 -14.84
C GLY A 202 28.02 10.16 -15.00
N GLU A 203 29.18 9.53 -14.78
CA GLU A 203 29.24 8.13 -14.37
C GLU A 203 28.44 8.00 -13.08
N MET A 204 27.49 7.06 -13.06
CA MET A 204 26.69 6.77 -11.89
C MET A 204 27.59 6.03 -10.88
N GLU A 205 28.26 6.76 -9.98
CA GLU A 205 28.81 6.16 -8.76
C GLU A 205 27.61 5.65 -7.97
N ILE A 206 27.28 4.36 -8.12
CA ILE A 206 26.31 3.66 -7.30
C ILE A 206 26.84 3.77 -5.87
N PRO A 207 26.25 4.58 -4.97
CA PRO A 207 26.65 4.57 -3.58
C PRO A 207 26.40 3.15 -3.12
N SER A 208 27.40 2.49 -2.55
CA SER A 208 27.26 1.13 -2.05
C SER A 208 26.28 1.15 -0.86
N LEU A 209 24.98 1.07 -1.17
CA LEU A 209 23.86 0.97 -0.22
C LEU A 209 23.93 -0.33 0.62
N LEU A 210 24.98 -1.14 0.44
CA LEU A 210 25.30 -2.29 1.28
C LEU A 210 26.05 -1.91 2.57
N SER A 211 26.50 -0.67 2.77
CA SER A 211 27.28 -0.31 3.98
C SER A 211 26.49 0.27 5.16
N GLU A 212 25.21 0.66 4.97
CA GLU A 212 24.38 1.23 6.04
C GLU A 212 23.32 0.27 6.60
N ALA A 213 23.13 -0.90 6.00
CA ALA A 213 22.25 -1.96 6.55
C ALA A 213 22.95 -2.88 7.58
N GLN A 214 24.20 -2.58 7.97
CA GLN A 214 25.00 -3.35 8.93
C GLN A 214 25.38 -2.55 10.20
N ARG A 215 24.71 -1.43 10.48
CA ARG A 215 24.84 -0.69 11.75
C ARG A 215 23.52 -0.52 12.45
#